data_AF-A0A7C8FDF5-F1
#
_entry.id   AF-A0A7C8FDF5-F1
#
_cell.length_a   1.000
_cell.length_b   1.000
_cell.length_c   1.000
_cell.angle_alpha   90.00
_cell.angle_beta   90.00
_cell.angle_gamma   90.00
#
_symmetry.space_group_name_H-M   'P 1'
#
loop_
_entity.id
_entity.type
_entity.pdbx_description
1 polymer ?
#
loop_
_entity_poly.entity_id
_entity_poly.type
_entity_poly.pdbx_seq_one_letter_code
_entity_poly.pdbx_strand_id
1 'polypeptide(L)'
;MRQFVIDDLTKEECDNIDSYLKRTAKATGLDGMYLLPLADDLLGAAQLGHESCGPFCFGLELVRDPGREKLSCELLVRSQANLHCSCICYATPLQRDFLLRFLDRMLEEERIRA
;
A
#
# COMPACT_ATOMS: atom_id res chain seq x y z
N MET A 1 13.31 3.70 2.87
CA MET A 1 12.17 3.64 3.82
C MET A 1 11.92 2.17 4.17
N ARG A 2 11.32 1.87 5.32
CA ARG A 2 10.96 0.48 5.67
C ARG A 2 9.78 0.03 4.80
N GLN A 3 9.85 -1.19 4.28
CA GLN A 3 8.85 -1.75 3.38
C GLN A 3 8.64 -3.23 3.64
N PHE A 4 7.44 -3.71 3.29
CA PHE A 4 7.16 -5.12 3.10
C PHE A 4 7.25 -5.42 1.60
N VAL A 5 7.86 -6.53 1.21
CA VAL A 5 8.07 -6.88 -0.19
C VAL A 5 7.61 -8.31 -0.43
N ILE A 6 6.81 -8.49 -1.48
CA ILE A 6 6.50 -9.79 -2.09
C ILE A 6 7.30 -9.81 -3.39
N ASP A 7 8.30 -10.69 -3.47
CA ASP A 7 9.23 -10.82 -4.58
C ASP A 7 9.02 -12.17 -5.28
N ASP A 8 9.85 -12.51 -6.26
CA ASP A 8 9.77 -13.76 -7.03
C ASP A 8 8.38 -13.98 -7.68
N LEU A 9 7.70 -12.87 -8.01
CA LEU A 9 6.42 -12.92 -8.70
C LEU A 9 6.61 -13.30 -10.17
N THR A 10 5.70 -14.10 -10.69
CA THR A 10 5.59 -14.29 -12.14
C THR A 10 4.90 -13.09 -12.79
N LYS A 11 5.06 -12.96 -14.11
CA LYS A 11 4.33 -11.94 -14.89
C LYS A 11 2.81 -12.08 -14.73
N GLU A 12 2.30 -13.31 -14.72
CA GLU A 12 0.86 -13.59 -14.55
C GLU A 12 0.36 -13.15 -13.16
N GLU A 13 1.12 -13.45 -12.10
CA GLU A 13 0.78 -13.00 -10.74
C GLU A 13 0.81 -11.47 -10.64
N CYS A 14 1.78 -10.81 -11.28
CA CYS A 14 1.80 -9.35 -11.38
C CYS A 14 0.55 -8.79 -12.08
N ASP A 15 0.10 -9.40 -13.19
CA ASP A 15 -1.11 -8.96 -13.90
C ASP A 15 -2.38 -9.14 -13.05
N ASN A 16 -2.45 -10.20 -12.24
CA ASN A 16 -3.53 -10.44 -11.28
C ASN A 16 -3.50 -9.41 -10.14
N ILE A 17 -2.32 -9.15 -9.55
CA ILE A 17 -2.14 -8.13 -8.50
C ILE A 17 -2.54 -6.75 -9.04
N ASP A 18 -2.10 -6.39 -10.25
CA ASP A 18 -2.44 -5.11 -10.88
C ASP A 18 -3.97 -4.95 -11.01
N SER A 19 -4.65 -6.00 -11.47
CA SER A 19 -6.10 -6.04 -11.61
C SER A 19 -6.81 -5.92 -10.25
N TYR A 20 -6.32 -6.63 -9.23
CA TYR A 20 -6.86 -6.56 -7.87
C TYR A 20 -6.69 -5.16 -7.25
N LEU A 21 -5.49 -4.57 -7.36
CA LEU A 21 -5.18 -3.25 -6.81
C LEU A 21 -5.98 -2.14 -7.50
N LYS A 22 -6.24 -2.23 -8.80
CA LYS A 22 -7.14 -1.30 -9.51
C LYS A 22 -8.58 -1.32 -9.00
N ARG A 23 -9.04 -2.46 -8.46
CA ARG A 23 -10.38 -2.65 -7.89
C ARG A 23 -10.46 -2.22 -6.43
N THR A 24 -9.41 -2.46 -5.65
CA THR A 24 -9.46 -2.40 -4.18
C THR A 24 -8.70 -1.22 -3.57
N ALA A 25 -7.75 -0.66 -4.32
CA ALA A 25 -6.97 0.50 -3.93
C ALA A 25 -7.21 1.66 -4.92
N LYS A 26 -6.68 2.85 -4.59
CA LYS A 26 -6.74 4.00 -5.49
C LYS A 26 -5.51 3.98 -6.40
N ALA A 27 -5.71 3.70 -7.68
CA ALA A 27 -4.67 3.88 -8.69
C ALA A 27 -4.22 5.36 -8.72
N THR A 28 -2.92 5.58 -8.87
CA THR A 28 -2.40 6.92 -9.15
C THR A 28 -2.34 7.15 -10.66
N GLY A 29 -1.97 8.36 -11.09
CA GLY A 29 -1.66 8.63 -12.50
C GLY A 29 -0.34 8.03 -12.98
N LEU A 30 0.43 7.39 -12.10
CA LEU A 30 1.70 6.74 -12.39
C LEU A 30 1.50 5.23 -12.47
N ASP A 31 2.08 4.60 -13.49
CA ASP A 31 1.98 3.15 -13.69
C ASP A 31 2.61 2.38 -12.52
N GLY A 32 1.96 1.29 -12.12
CA GLY A 32 2.40 0.45 -11.00
C GLY A 32 2.23 1.08 -9.61
N MET A 33 1.77 2.33 -9.50
CA MET A 33 1.66 3.04 -8.23
C MET A 33 0.23 3.12 -7.74
N TYR A 34 0.00 2.62 -6.53
CA TYR A 34 -1.29 2.53 -5.87
C TYR A 34 -1.26 3.15 -4.47
N LEU A 35 -2.41 3.68 -4.05
CA LEU A 35 -2.63 4.19 -2.70
C LEU A 35 -3.71 3.36 -2.02
N LEU A 36 -3.34 2.66 -0.96
CA LEU A 36 -4.29 1.95 -0.10
C LEU A 36 -4.79 2.92 0.98
N PRO A 37 -6.06 3.36 0.95
CA PRO A 37 -6.58 4.28 1.94
C PRO A 37 -6.62 3.66 3.33
N LEU A 38 -6.28 4.46 4.33
CA LEU A 38 -6.42 4.07 5.73
C LEU A 38 -7.79 4.53 6.24
N ALA A 39 -8.51 3.63 6.90
CA ALA A 39 -9.80 3.95 7.53
C ALA A 39 -9.60 4.84 8.77
N ASP A 40 -10.63 5.64 9.09
CA ASP A 40 -10.57 6.64 10.17
C ASP A 40 -10.34 6.02 11.56
N ASP A 41 -10.83 4.79 11.77
CA ASP A 41 -10.64 4.02 13.01
C ASP A 41 -9.22 3.46 13.17
N LEU A 42 -8.40 3.53 12.12
CA LEU A 42 -7.00 3.10 12.12
C LEU A 42 -6.02 4.29 12.20
N LEU A 43 -6.50 5.53 12.33
CA LEU A 43 -5.64 6.70 12.45
C LEU A 43 -4.84 6.65 13.75
N GLY A 44 -3.52 6.83 13.63
CA GLY A 44 -2.62 6.87 14.76
C GLY A 44 -2.51 8.28 15.35
N ALA A 45 -1.82 8.41 16.47
CA ALA A 45 -1.64 9.68 17.17
C ALA A 45 -1.07 10.80 16.29
N ALA A 46 -0.24 10.48 15.30
CA ALA A 46 0.32 11.46 14.36
C ALA A 46 -0.69 11.96 13.31
N GLN A 47 -1.77 11.22 13.06
CA GLN A 47 -2.80 11.56 12.08
C GLN A 47 -4.05 12.20 12.72
N LEU A 48 -4.33 11.90 13.99
CA LEU A 48 -5.47 12.49 14.71
C LEU A 48 -5.30 14.01 14.83
N GLY A 49 -6.36 14.78 14.54
CA GLY A 49 -6.32 16.24 14.50
C GLY A 49 -5.68 16.83 13.23
N HIS A 50 -5.37 16.00 12.25
CA HIS A 50 -4.85 16.40 10.93
C HIS A 50 -5.85 16.07 9.81
N GLU A 51 -7.14 16.34 10.01
CA GLU A 51 -8.22 16.01 9.06
C GLU A 51 -8.01 16.69 7.71
N SER A 52 -7.45 17.91 7.70
CA SER A 52 -7.09 18.64 6.48
C SER A 52 -5.92 18.03 5.70
N CYS A 53 -5.14 17.13 6.32
CA CYS A 53 -4.07 16.38 5.67
C CYS A 53 -4.58 15.06 5.07
N GLY A 54 -5.80 14.64 5.41
CA GLY A 54 -6.39 13.42 4.86
C GLY A 54 -6.76 13.54 3.37
N PRO A 55 -7.10 12.42 2.72
CA PRO A 55 -7.10 11.07 3.25
C PRO A 55 -5.66 10.52 3.44
N PHE A 56 -5.48 9.71 4.48
CA PHE A 56 -4.23 9.01 4.76
C PHE A 56 -4.16 7.69 4.01
N CYS A 57 -2.96 7.28 3.61
CA CYS A 57 -2.79 6.08 2.80
C CYS A 57 -1.42 5.43 2.95
N PHE A 58 -1.34 4.16 2.54
CA PHE A 58 -0.09 3.47 2.24
C PHE A 58 0.23 3.58 0.76
N GLY A 59 1.51 3.79 0.44
CA GLY A 59 2.02 3.68 -0.92
C GLY A 59 2.38 2.24 -1.26
N LEU A 60 1.87 1.75 -2.39
CA LEU A 60 2.20 0.44 -2.95
C LEU A 60 2.77 0.63 -4.36
N GLU A 61 3.85 -0.09 -4.67
CA GLU A 61 4.54 -0.09 -5.96
C GLU A 61 4.63 -1.52 -6.50
N LEU A 62 3.99 -1.76 -7.63
CA LEU A 62 4.08 -2.99 -8.40
C LEU A 62 5.08 -2.81 -9.55
N VAL A 63 6.21 -3.51 -9.46
CA VAL A 63 7.24 -3.53 -10.50
C VAL A 63 7.00 -4.73 -11.41
N ARG A 64 6.95 -4.49 -12.73
CA ARG A 64 6.72 -5.51 -13.77
C ARG A 64 7.85 -5.60 -14.79
N ASP A 65 9.02 -5.06 -14.44
CA ASP A 65 10.23 -5.19 -15.25
C ASP A 65 10.66 -6.66 -15.30
N PRO A 66 10.98 -7.22 -16.48
CA PRO A 66 11.41 -8.62 -16.60
C PRO A 66 12.58 -8.97 -15.67
N GLY A 67 12.38 -9.96 -14.79
CA GLY A 67 13.37 -10.43 -13.81
C GLY A 67 13.48 -9.58 -12.55
N ARG A 68 12.52 -8.70 -12.29
CA ARG A 68 12.45 -7.81 -11.11
C ARG A 68 11.01 -7.66 -10.59
N GLU A 69 10.14 -8.61 -10.93
CA GLU A 69 8.74 -8.63 -10.62
C GLU A 69 8.50 -8.70 -9.10
N LYS A 70 7.93 -7.63 -8.55
CA LYS A 70 7.68 -7.54 -7.11
C LYS A 70 6.61 -6.53 -6.77
N LEU A 71 5.96 -6.72 -5.63
CA LEU A 71 5.13 -5.73 -4.98
C LEU A 71 5.85 -5.21 -3.73
N SER A 72 6.09 -3.90 -3.68
CA SER A 72 6.68 -3.22 -2.52
C SER A 72 5.63 -2.34 -1.85
N CYS A 73 5.46 -2.50 -0.54
CA CYS A 73 4.48 -1.77 0.26
C CYS A 73 5.20 -0.98 1.34
N GLU A 74 5.09 0.34 1.32
CA GLU A 74 5.73 1.18 2.31
C GLU A 74 5.10 0.95 3.69
N LEU A 75 5.92 0.81 4.73
CA LEU A 75 5.45 0.83 6.12
C LEU A 75 5.33 2.27 6.65
N LEU A 76 4.87 3.17 5.79
CA LEU A 76 4.78 4.61 6.02
C LEU A 76 3.35 5.07 5.67
N VAL A 77 2.71 5.76 6.60
CA VAL A 77 1.43 6.43 6.34
C VAL A 77 1.71 7.79 5.73
N ARG A 78 1.08 8.09 4.60
CA ARG A 78 1.24 9.35 3.85
C ARG A 78 -0.04 10.18 3.87
N SER A 79 0.14 11.49 3.87
CA SER A 79 -0.90 12.46 3.52
C SER A 79 -0.93 12.65 2.00
N GLN A 80 -2.13 12.71 1.41
CA GLN A 80 -2.30 13.10 0.00
C GLN A 80 -2.29 14.62 -0.21
N ALA A 81 -2.48 15.41 0.85
CA ALA A 81 -2.63 16.87 0.76
C ALA A 81 -1.37 17.64 1.16
N ASN A 82 -0.57 17.12 2.10
CA ASN A 82 0.62 17.80 2.61
C ASN A 82 1.80 16.83 2.82
N LEU A 83 2.78 16.89 1.91
CA LEU A 83 3.95 16.02 1.90
C LEU A 83 5.02 16.34 2.96
N HIS A 84 4.88 17.46 3.68
CA HIS A 84 5.87 17.91 4.67
C HIS A 84 5.32 17.92 6.10
N CYS A 85 4.09 17.42 6.32
CA CYS A 85 3.49 17.38 7.64
C CYS A 85 4.04 16.20 8.48
N SER A 86 4.13 16.40 9.79
CA SER A 86 4.52 15.37 10.76
C SER A 86 3.56 14.18 10.83
N CYS A 87 2.35 14.30 10.26
CA CYS A 87 1.41 13.19 10.11
C CYS A 87 1.91 12.10 9.15
N ILE A 88 2.95 12.38 8.35
CA ILE A 88 3.66 11.38 7.57
C ILE A 88 4.67 10.69 8.49
N CYS A 89 4.34 9.49 8.93
CA CYS A 89 5.16 8.73 9.87
C CYS A 89 5.12 7.24 9.58
N TYR A 90 6.04 6.48 10.19
CA TYR A 90 5.98 5.02 10.12
C TYR A 90 4.67 4.50 10.71
N ALA A 91 4.17 3.41 10.12
CA ALA A 91 2.93 2.79 10.55
C ALA A 91 3.01 2.31 12.00
N THR A 92 1.92 2.52 12.74
CA THR A 92 1.72 1.89 14.04
C THR A 92 1.55 0.36 13.88
N PRO A 93 1.66 -0.44 14.96
CA PRO A 93 1.43 -1.88 14.88
C PRO A 93 0.05 -2.24 14.29
N LEU A 94 -0.99 -1.50 14.64
CA LEU A 94 -2.35 -1.70 14.13
C LEU A 94 -2.46 -1.41 12.63
N GLN A 95 -1.88 -0.29 12.18
CA GLN A 95 -1.86 0.08 10.76
C GLN A 95 -1.04 -0.92 9.92
N ARG A 96 0.06 -1.44 10.48
CA ARG A 96 0.85 -2.48 9.84
C ARG A 96 0.06 -3.79 9.72
N ASP A 97 -0.63 -4.20 10.78
CA ASP A 97 -1.48 -5.40 10.74
C ASP A 97 -2.60 -5.25 9.70
N PHE A 98 -3.20 -4.06 9.58
CA PHE A 98 -4.15 -3.76 8.50
C PHE A 98 -3.54 -3.96 7.10
N LEU A 99 -2.35 -3.40 6.85
CA LEU A 99 -1.66 -3.56 5.57
C LEU A 99 -1.37 -5.04 5.28
N LEU A 100 -0.83 -5.78 6.26
CA LEU A 100 -0.51 -7.19 6.08
C LEU A 100 -1.76 -8.04 5.80
N ARG A 101 -2.86 -7.83 6.53
CA ARG A 101 -4.12 -8.54 6.25
C ARG A 101 -4.72 -8.21 4.89
N PHE A 102 -4.54 -6.98 4.41
CA PHE A 102 -4.92 -6.62 3.05
C PHE A 102 -4.12 -7.41 2.01
N LEU A 103 -2.80 -7.52 2.21
CA LEU A 103 -1.92 -8.29 1.33
C LEU A 103 -2.21 -9.80 1.39
N ASP A 104 -2.39 -10.37 2.59
CA ASP A 104 -2.73 -11.78 2.77
C ASP A 104 -4.03 -12.13 2.02
N ARG A 105 -5.05 -11.28 2.13
CA ARG A 105 -6.32 -11.45 1.40
C ARG A 105 -6.12 -11.40 -0.11
N MET A 106 -5.35 -10.43 -0.60
CA MET A 106 -5.06 -10.31 -2.03
C MET A 106 -4.37 -11.57 -2.56
N LEU A 107 -3.35 -12.06 -1.86
CA LEU A 107 -2.63 -13.28 -2.24
C LEU A 107 -3.55 -14.51 -2.25
N GLU A 108 -4.43 -14.63 -1.24
CA GLU A 108 -5.40 -15.72 -1.16
C GLU A 108 -6.45 -15.67 -2.29
N GLU A 109 -7.08 -14.52 -2.52
CA GLU A 109 -8.12 -14.33 -3.53
C GLU A 109 -7.58 -14.55 -4.96
N GLU A 110 -6.36 -14.06 -5.24
CA GLU A 110 -5.69 -14.20 -6.53
C GLU A 110 -4.87 -15.51 -6.66
N ARG A 111 -4.89 -16.36 -5.62
CA ARG A 111 -4.22 -17.67 -5.57
C ARG A 111 -2.70 -17.62 -5.82
N ILE A 112 -2.06 -16.57 -5.34
CA ILE A 112 -0.63 -16.29 -5.49
C ILE A 112 0.13 -17.01 -4.36
N ARG A 113 1.29 -17.62 -4.67
CA ARG A 113 2.05 -18.45 -3.72
C ARG A 113 3.43 -17.93 -3.34
N ALA A 114 3.83 -16.78 -3.89
CA ALA A 114 5.12 -16.14 -3.64
C ALA A 114 5.49 -16.06 -2.15
#